data_AF-A0A6A4WP19-F1
#
_entry.id   AF-A0A6A4WP19-F1
#
_cell.length_a   1.000
_cell.length_b   1.000
_cell.length_c   1.000
_cell.angle_alpha   90.00
_cell.angle_beta   90.00
_cell.angle_gamma   90.00
#
_symmetry.space_group_name_H-M   'P 1'
#
loop_
_entity.id
_entity.type
_entity.pdbx_description
1 polymer ?
#
loop_
_entity_poly.entity_id
_entity_poly.type
_entity_poly.pdbx_seq_one_letter_code
_entity_poly.pdbx_strand_id
1 'polypeptide(L)'
;MARDGRKGWEAVPTRDLGSYSEPPSARRSGFAACCCSCLPGCALVSGLLFLVFGVLVVIYMQAHVDAYINKLLAFSEDSPTYHAWKEPPVAIKTKLYFFNLTNKEEFLAGTAKPRLQEVGPYVLGEKWDRKNVTFHPNGTLSSQLAKTLYLIEEESVGPETDLITTLNVPMISAAAKVRYEKDTMRQTTSGLLEVLEEYPIIVRSVHELVFGYPDPLVKLAKNVQPPGQSLPYESFGYFVGSVSVVVVLSVSVLKTPSAGPPMLINTGQSDFPQDRRHRAVRWLAAAAPSGTRASANMINGSDGTVYPPGANESTIVYLFARDICTQHGAPL
;
A
#
# COMPACT_ATOMS: atom_id res chain seq x y z
N MET A 1 -67.70 -32.42 7.18
CA MET A 1 -68.74 -32.20 8.22
C MET A 1 -68.80 -30.72 8.53
N ALA A 2 -69.90 -30.08 8.16
CA ALA A 2 -70.21 -28.69 8.43
C ALA A 2 -70.71 -28.49 9.88
N ARG A 3 -70.35 -27.37 10.50
CA ARG A 3 -71.06 -26.64 11.58
C ARG A 3 -70.52 -25.20 11.52
N ASP A 4 -71.19 -24.24 10.88
CA ASP A 4 -72.37 -23.47 11.30
C ASP A 4 -72.26 -22.81 12.68
N GLY A 5 -72.62 -21.53 12.74
CA GLY A 5 -72.67 -20.75 13.98
C GLY A 5 -72.55 -19.23 13.83
N ARG A 6 -73.43 -18.60 13.04
CA ARG A 6 -73.66 -17.14 13.06
C ARG A 6 -74.11 -16.65 14.44
N LYS A 7 -73.51 -15.55 14.93
CA LYS A 7 -74.05 -14.63 15.96
C LYS A 7 -73.69 -13.23 15.46
N GLY A 8 -74.58 -12.26 15.24
CA GLY A 8 -75.77 -11.87 16.00
C GLY A 8 -75.45 -10.51 16.59
N TRP A 9 -75.65 -9.43 15.82
CA TRP A 9 -75.42 -8.05 16.28
C TRP A 9 -76.68 -7.55 16.98
N GLU A 10 -76.57 -7.24 18.27
CA GLU A 10 -77.63 -6.64 19.06
C GLU A 10 -77.71 -5.13 18.80
N ALA A 11 -78.94 -4.63 18.67
CA ALA A 11 -79.27 -3.23 18.48
C ALA A 11 -79.17 -2.44 19.80
N VAL A 12 -78.52 -1.28 19.75
CA VAL A 12 -78.44 -0.31 20.84
C VAL A 12 -79.64 0.66 20.74
N PRO A 13 -80.35 0.97 21.85
CA PRO A 13 -81.57 1.77 21.81
C PRO A 13 -81.32 3.26 21.57
N THR A 14 -82.16 3.85 20.72
CA THR A 14 -82.25 5.28 20.43
C THR A 14 -82.82 6.04 21.63
N ARG A 15 -82.09 7.05 22.11
CA ARG A 15 -82.53 7.97 23.17
C ARG A 15 -82.77 9.37 22.58
N ASP A 16 -83.75 10.03 23.17
CA ASP A 16 -84.60 11.10 22.63
C ASP A 16 -83.91 12.36 22.08
N LEU A 17 -84.59 12.93 21.08
CA LEU A 17 -84.34 14.21 20.44
C LEU A 17 -84.51 15.38 21.44
N GLY A 18 -83.39 15.87 21.96
CA GLY A 18 -83.30 17.17 22.62
C GLY A 18 -83.17 18.28 21.57
N SER A 19 -84.15 19.18 21.56
CA SER A 19 -84.19 20.41 20.75
C SER A 19 -82.95 21.28 20.97
N TYR A 20 -82.15 21.47 19.92
CA TYR A 20 -81.07 22.46 19.90
C TYR A 20 -81.58 23.75 19.24
N SER A 21 -81.63 24.81 20.02
CA SER A 21 -81.86 26.18 19.58
C SER A 21 -80.71 26.68 18.71
N GLU A 22 -81.03 27.28 17.56
CA GLU A 22 -80.08 27.94 16.66
C GLU A 22 -79.36 29.11 17.37
N PRO A 23 -78.02 29.20 17.33
CA PRO A 23 -77.32 30.43 17.64
C PRO A 23 -77.34 31.40 16.42
N PRO A 24 -77.33 32.72 16.67
CA PRO A 24 -77.67 33.72 15.66
C PRO A 24 -76.60 33.82 14.57
N SER A 25 -77.08 34.10 13.36
CA SER A 25 -76.34 34.41 12.14
C SER A 25 -74.96 35.05 12.39
N ALA A 26 -73.90 34.26 12.24
CA ALA A 26 -72.56 34.78 12.10
C ALA A 26 -72.51 35.63 10.82
N ARG A 27 -72.46 36.95 11.04
CA ARG A 27 -72.14 37.99 10.09
C ARG A 27 -71.02 37.48 9.18
N ARG A 28 -71.29 37.39 7.87
CA ARG A 28 -70.30 37.10 6.82
C ARG A 28 -69.09 38.03 7.01
N SER A 29 -68.06 37.57 7.71
CA SER A 29 -66.74 38.12 7.58
C SER A 29 -66.30 37.77 6.17
N GLY A 30 -66.13 38.81 5.36
CA GLY A 30 -65.62 38.65 4.02
C GLY A 30 -64.36 37.79 4.07
N PHE A 31 -64.37 36.68 3.34
CA PHE A 31 -63.16 36.27 2.66
C PHE A 31 -62.72 37.49 1.86
N ALA A 32 -61.80 38.26 2.44
CA ALA A 32 -61.06 39.26 1.70
C ALA A 32 -60.48 38.51 0.51
N ALA A 33 -61.01 38.86 -0.65
CA ALA A 33 -60.55 38.37 -1.93
C ALA A 33 -59.03 38.39 -1.94
N CYS A 34 -58.46 37.26 -2.35
CA CYS A 34 -57.12 37.15 -2.89
C CYS A 34 -56.68 38.48 -3.52
N CYS A 35 -55.61 39.05 -2.99
CA CYS A 35 -54.82 40.02 -3.72
C CYS A 35 -54.18 39.29 -4.91
N CYS A 36 -54.93 39.14 -6.00
CA CYS A 36 -54.55 38.45 -7.24
C CYS A 36 -53.50 39.25 -8.04
N SER A 37 -53.12 40.44 -7.57
CA SER A 37 -52.06 41.29 -8.12
C SER A 37 -50.67 41.02 -7.51
N CYS A 38 -50.56 40.24 -6.43
CA CYS A 38 -49.28 39.93 -5.77
C CYS A 38 -48.80 38.48 -6.00
N LEU A 39 -49.69 37.56 -6.40
CA LEU A 39 -49.37 36.16 -6.69
C LEU A 39 -48.25 35.97 -7.73
N PRO A 40 -48.27 36.63 -8.91
CA PRO A 40 -47.18 36.49 -9.88
C PRO A 40 -45.87 37.12 -9.37
N GLY A 41 -45.95 38.20 -8.58
CA GLY A 41 -44.79 38.83 -7.96
C GLY A 41 -44.11 37.93 -6.93
N CYS A 42 -44.87 37.29 -6.05
CA CYS A 42 -44.34 36.33 -5.07
C CYS A 42 -43.74 35.09 -5.74
N ALA A 43 -44.35 34.61 -6.84
CA ALA A 43 -43.81 33.50 -7.62
C ALA A 43 -42.47 33.86 -8.27
N LEU A 44 -42.34 35.06 -8.87
CA LEU A 44 -41.09 35.53 -9.48
C LEU A 44 -39.98 35.75 -8.44
N VAL A 45 -40.30 36.32 -7.27
CA VAL A 45 -39.33 36.51 -6.18
C VAL A 45 -38.86 35.16 -5.62
N SER A 46 -39.79 34.21 -5.44
CA SER A 46 -39.43 32.86 -4.99
C SER A 46 -38.56 32.12 -6.03
N GLY A 47 -38.89 32.26 -7.32
CA GLY A 47 -38.09 31.68 -8.41
C GLY A 47 -36.68 32.26 -8.46
N LEU A 48 -36.53 33.57 -8.29
CA LEU A 48 -35.21 34.23 -8.22
C LEU A 48 -34.42 33.74 -7.00
N LEU A 49 -35.06 33.60 -5.83
CA LEU A 49 -34.42 33.06 -4.62
C LEU A 49 -33.94 31.61 -4.82
N PHE A 50 -34.74 30.75 -5.45
CA PHE A 50 -34.32 29.38 -5.77
C PHE A 50 -33.19 29.35 -6.78
N LEU A 51 -33.18 30.25 -7.76
CA LEU A 51 -32.10 30.36 -8.75
C LEU A 51 -30.80 30.80 -8.06
N VAL A 52 -30.85 31.84 -7.22
CA VAL A 52 -29.70 32.30 -6.42
C VAL A 52 -29.22 31.20 -5.48
N PHE A 53 -30.13 30.51 -4.78
CA PHE A 53 -29.77 29.38 -3.92
C PHE A 53 -29.12 28.24 -4.71
N GLY A 54 -29.65 27.89 -5.88
CA GLY A 54 -29.05 26.88 -6.76
C GLY A 54 -27.63 27.25 -7.20
N VAL A 55 -27.41 28.51 -7.59
CA VAL A 55 -26.07 29.02 -7.95
C VAL A 55 -25.12 28.98 -6.75
N LEU A 56 -25.57 29.41 -5.57
CA LEU A 56 -24.77 29.33 -4.34
C LEU A 56 -24.42 27.88 -4.00
N VAL A 57 -25.37 26.95 -4.09
CA VAL A 57 -25.11 25.53 -3.86
C VAL A 57 -24.05 25.03 -4.84
N VAL A 58 -24.14 25.32 -6.14
CA VAL A 58 -23.12 24.86 -7.11
C VAL A 58 -21.73 25.39 -6.76
N ILE A 59 -21.61 26.66 -6.35
CA ILE A 59 -20.32 27.28 -6.00
C ILE A 59 -19.76 26.70 -4.68
N TYR A 60 -20.57 26.63 -3.62
CA TYR A 60 -20.11 26.23 -2.29
C TYR A 60 -20.02 24.72 -2.11
N MET A 61 -20.82 23.93 -2.85
CA MET A 61 -20.82 22.48 -2.73
C MET A 61 -19.47 21.88 -3.11
N GLN A 62 -18.80 22.40 -4.14
CA GLN A 62 -17.45 21.93 -4.52
C GLN A 62 -16.46 22.11 -3.36
N ALA A 63 -16.41 23.32 -2.77
CA ALA A 63 -15.52 23.59 -1.65
C ALA A 63 -15.83 22.73 -0.40
N HIS A 64 -17.11 22.50 -0.10
CA HIS A 64 -17.52 21.65 1.01
C HIS A 64 -17.19 20.17 0.78
N VAL A 65 -17.42 19.67 -0.44
CA VAL A 65 -17.07 18.30 -0.82
C VAL A 65 -15.56 18.10 -0.74
N ASP A 66 -14.77 19.03 -1.30
CA ASP A 66 -13.31 18.97 -1.24
C ASP A 66 -12.79 19.01 0.21
N ALA A 67 -13.34 19.88 1.04
CA ALA A 67 -12.99 19.94 2.47
C ALA A 67 -13.32 18.62 3.20
N TYR A 68 -14.46 18.01 2.89
CA TYR A 68 -14.88 16.74 3.48
C TYR A 68 -14.01 15.57 3.00
N ILE A 69 -13.72 15.49 1.70
CA ILE A 69 -12.81 14.50 1.10
C ILE A 69 -11.41 14.62 1.70
N ASN A 70 -10.87 15.83 1.78
CA ASN A 70 -9.54 16.06 2.37
C ASN A 70 -9.48 15.61 3.84
N LYS A 71 -10.57 15.79 4.60
CA LYS A 71 -10.66 15.30 5.99
C LYS A 71 -10.65 13.77 6.08
N LEU A 72 -11.31 13.08 5.17
CA LEU A 72 -11.34 11.60 5.13
C LEU A 72 -10.03 10.98 4.65
N LEU A 73 -9.32 11.69 3.76
CA LEU A 73 -8.06 11.23 3.16
C LEU A 73 -6.84 11.56 4.01
N ALA A 74 -6.90 12.61 4.82
CA ALA A 74 -5.84 12.91 5.77
C ALA A 74 -5.62 11.74 6.74
N PHE A 75 -4.37 11.44 7.06
CA PHE A 75 -4.05 10.46 8.09
C PHE A 75 -4.37 11.05 9.46
N SER A 76 -5.40 10.53 10.09
CA SER A 76 -5.81 10.79 11.47
C SER A 76 -6.15 9.47 12.11
N GLU A 77 -6.05 9.35 13.44
CA GLU A 77 -6.33 8.08 14.13
C GLU A 77 -7.72 7.50 13.83
N ASP A 78 -8.69 8.37 13.53
CA ASP A 78 -10.07 7.99 13.20
C ASP A 78 -10.36 7.90 11.69
N SER A 79 -9.39 8.21 10.81
CA SER A 79 -9.69 8.23 9.36
C SER A 79 -9.68 6.82 8.76
N PRO A 80 -10.64 6.49 7.88
CA PRO A 80 -10.68 5.19 7.22
C PRO A 80 -9.42 4.94 6.37
N THR A 81 -8.85 6.00 5.78
CA THR A 81 -7.61 5.94 5.00
C THR A 81 -6.43 5.53 5.86
N TYR A 82 -6.34 6.00 7.12
CA TYR A 82 -5.31 5.57 8.05
C TYR A 82 -5.45 4.09 8.41
N HIS A 83 -6.65 3.60 8.66
CA HIS A 83 -6.88 2.18 8.96
C HIS A 83 -6.54 1.28 7.77
N ALA A 84 -7.02 1.62 6.56
CA ALA A 84 -6.70 0.88 5.35
C ALA A 84 -5.20 0.95 4.98
N TRP A 85 -4.53 2.05 5.31
CA TRP A 85 -3.08 2.17 5.16
C TRP A 85 -2.36 1.29 6.21
N LYS A 86 -2.78 1.33 7.48
CA LYS A 86 -2.13 0.57 8.56
C LYS A 86 -2.27 -0.95 8.35
N GLU A 87 -3.46 -1.39 7.95
CA GLU A 87 -3.82 -2.77 7.66
C GLU A 87 -4.53 -2.84 6.30
N PRO A 88 -3.78 -3.07 5.20
CA PRO A 88 -4.34 -3.13 3.86
C PRO A 88 -5.42 -4.21 3.73
N PRO A 89 -6.62 -3.89 3.19
CA PRO A 89 -7.70 -4.86 3.03
C PRO A 89 -7.48 -5.83 1.85
N VAL A 90 -6.39 -5.66 1.10
CA VAL A 90 -6.06 -6.44 -0.09
C VAL A 90 -4.90 -7.39 0.18
N ALA A 91 -5.01 -8.62 -0.33
CA ALA A 91 -3.92 -9.58 -0.31
C ALA A 91 -2.92 -9.23 -1.42
N ILE A 92 -1.74 -8.77 -1.03
CA ILE A 92 -0.65 -8.47 -1.96
C ILE A 92 0.01 -9.78 -2.36
N LYS A 93 0.17 -10.00 -3.67
CA LYS A 93 0.80 -11.20 -4.22
C LYS A 93 1.90 -10.81 -5.19
N THR A 94 3.03 -11.47 -5.07
CA THR A 94 4.21 -11.27 -5.92
C THR A 94 4.48 -12.55 -6.68
N LYS A 95 4.48 -12.48 -8.02
CA LYS A 95 4.80 -13.62 -8.90
C LYS A 95 6.28 -13.62 -9.24
N LEU A 96 6.98 -14.68 -8.87
CA LEU A 96 8.40 -14.86 -9.16
C LEU A 96 8.59 -15.78 -10.37
N TYR A 97 9.51 -15.38 -11.24
CA TYR A 97 9.95 -16.15 -12.40
C TYR A 97 11.47 -16.29 -12.33
N PHE A 98 11.95 -17.51 -12.43
CA PHE A 98 13.38 -17.82 -12.43
C PHE A 98 13.86 -18.14 -13.84
N PHE A 99 15.10 -17.80 -14.14
CA PHE A 99 15.76 -18.22 -15.38
C PHE A 99 16.69 -19.40 -15.08
N ASN A 100 16.23 -20.60 -15.42
CA ASN A 100 16.99 -21.84 -15.26
C ASN A 100 18.02 -21.99 -16.38
N LEU A 101 19.30 -22.18 -16.02
CA LEU A 101 20.39 -22.34 -16.98
C LEU A 101 20.54 -23.81 -17.41
N THR A 102 20.25 -24.07 -18.69
CA THR A 102 20.21 -25.44 -19.23
C THR A 102 21.56 -25.96 -19.73
N ASN A 103 22.47 -25.08 -20.18
CA ASN A 103 23.77 -25.46 -20.75
C ASN A 103 24.95 -24.96 -19.89
N LYS A 104 24.93 -25.23 -18.58
CA LYS A 104 25.92 -24.76 -17.62
C LYS A 104 27.38 -25.11 -17.99
N GLU A 105 27.62 -26.32 -18.50
CA GLU A 105 28.97 -26.79 -18.85
C GLU A 105 29.54 -26.06 -20.07
N GLU A 106 28.76 -25.96 -21.15
CA GLU A 106 29.14 -25.23 -22.37
C GLU A 106 29.40 -23.75 -22.09
N PHE A 107 28.57 -23.16 -21.23
CA PHE A 107 28.68 -21.76 -20.82
C PHE A 107 29.95 -21.51 -19.99
N LEU A 108 30.25 -22.37 -19.01
CA LEU A 108 31.48 -22.26 -18.22
C LEU A 108 32.74 -22.51 -19.06
N ALA A 109 32.67 -23.39 -20.06
CA ALA A 109 33.77 -23.62 -21.00
C ALA A 109 33.97 -22.48 -22.00
N GLY A 110 33.10 -21.47 -22.04
CA GLY A 110 33.16 -20.36 -23.00
C GLY A 110 32.82 -20.77 -24.44
N THR A 111 32.26 -21.97 -24.63
CA THR A 111 31.97 -22.55 -25.95
C THR A 111 30.61 -22.13 -26.51
N ALA A 112 29.65 -21.80 -25.62
CA ALA A 112 28.32 -21.36 -26.00
C ALA A 112 27.81 -20.23 -25.10
N LYS A 113 26.85 -19.46 -25.62
CA LYS A 113 26.08 -18.48 -24.83
C LYS A 113 25.14 -19.20 -23.85
N PRO A 114 24.78 -18.57 -22.71
CA PRO A 114 23.85 -19.18 -21.75
C PRO A 114 22.46 -19.34 -22.37
N ARG A 115 21.90 -20.54 -22.23
CA ARG A 115 20.53 -20.90 -22.63
C ARG A 115 19.66 -20.94 -21.39
N LEU A 116 18.83 -19.91 -21.26
CA LEU A 116 17.94 -19.71 -20.13
C LEU A 116 16.53 -20.20 -20.48
N GLN A 117 15.92 -20.93 -19.56
CA GLN A 117 14.51 -21.32 -19.60
C GLN A 117 13.79 -20.65 -18.44
N GLU A 118 12.72 -19.90 -18.72
CA GLU A 118 11.89 -19.31 -17.68
C GLU A 118 11.10 -20.41 -16.95
N VAL A 119 11.09 -20.36 -15.61
CA VAL A 119 10.37 -21.27 -14.73
C VAL A 119 9.56 -20.44 -13.74
N GLY A 120 8.24 -20.58 -13.78
CA GLY A 120 7.31 -19.86 -12.90
C GLY A 120 5.88 -19.88 -13.44
N PRO A 121 4.96 -19.18 -12.77
CA PRO A 121 5.18 -18.36 -11.59
C PRO A 121 5.29 -19.18 -10.29
N TYR A 122 6.11 -18.70 -9.36
CA TYR A 122 6.02 -19.02 -7.94
C TYR A 122 5.39 -17.84 -7.21
N VAL A 123 4.25 -18.05 -6.56
CA VAL A 123 3.42 -16.95 -6.03
C VAL A 123 3.69 -16.77 -4.54
N LEU A 124 4.25 -15.62 -4.17
CA LEU A 124 4.43 -15.22 -2.78
C LEU A 124 3.24 -14.36 -2.33
N GLY A 125 2.61 -14.74 -1.22
CA GLY A 125 1.71 -13.87 -0.49
C GLY A 125 2.48 -12.94 0.44
N GLU A 126 2.09 -11.67 0.48
CA GLU A 126 2.69 -10.68 1.38
C GLU A 126 1.67 -10.18 2.40
N LYS A 127 2.06 -10.23 3.68
CA LYS A 127 1.34 -9.56 4.77
C LYS A 127 2.14 -8.35 5.24
N TRP A 128 1.51 -7.19 5.22
CA TRP A 128 2.12 -5.91 5.55
C TRP A 128 1.60 -5.42 6.90
N ASP A 129 2.50 -5.32 7.88
CA ASP A 129 2.19 -4.83 9.23
C ASP A 129 2.97 -3.53 9.49
N ARG A 130 2.27 -2.41 9.64
CA ARG A 130 2.90 -1.12 10.00
C ARG A 130 2.97 -0.97 11.52
N LYS A 131 4.20 -0.98 12.07
CA LYS A 131 4.50 -0.93 13.51
C LYS A 131 5.09 0.42 13.91
N ASN A 132 5.06 0.71 15.22
CA ASN A 132 5.63 1.92 15.82
C ASN A 132 5.12 3.20 15.15
N VAL A 133 3.81 3.25 14.91
CA VAL A 133 3.15 4.38 14.28
C VAL A 133 3.00 5.52 15.30
N THR A 134 3.59 6.68 15.03
CA THR A 134 3.54 7.84 15.92
C THR A 134 3.26 9.12 15.15
N PHE A 135 2.24 9.86 15.58
CA PHE A 135 1.89 11.17 15.03
C PHE A 135 2.72 12.27 15.68
N HIS A 136 3.17 13.22 14.86
CA HIS A 136 4.00 14.35 15.28
C HIS A 136 3.22 15.66 15.15
N PRO A 137 3.47 16.64 16.05
CA PRO A 137 2.77 17.92 16.03
C PRO A 137 3.07 18.78 14.78
N ASN A 138 4.09 18.42 13.99
CA ASN A 138 4.44 19.08 12.74
C ASN A 138 3.65 18.56 11.51
N GLY A 139 2.57 17.79 11.71
CA GLY A 139 1.75 17.24 10.63
C GLY A 139 2.40 16.05 9.92
N THR A 140 3.28 15.31 10.60
CA THR A 140 3.92 14.10 10.06
C THR A 140 3.65 12.88 10.93
N LEU A 141 3.89 11.70 10.38
CA LEU A 141 3.66 10.39 10.99
C LEU A 141 4.92 9.55 10.78
N SER A 142 5.52 9.00 11.83
CA SER A 142 6.55 7.97 11.66
C SER A 142 5.99 6.57 11.76
N SER A 143 6.50 5.64 10.95
CA SER A 143 6.11 4.23 10.96
C SER A 143 7.21 3.34 10.43
N GLN A 144 7.22 2.07 10.84
CA GLN A 144 8.07 1.03 10.28
C GLN A 144 7.22 -0.04 9.62
N LEU A 145 7.51 -0.38 8.37
CA LEU A 145 6.85 -1.46 7.66
C LEU A 145 7.55 -2.78 7.96
N ALA A 146 6.81 -3.75 8.48
CA ALA A 146 7.22 -5.14 8.60
C ALA A 146 6.46 -5.96 7.56
N LYS A 147 7.18 -6.64 6.68
CA LYS A 147 6.61 -7.56 5.68
C LYS A 147 6.80 -9.00 6.15
N THR A 148 5.79 -9.83 5.95
CA THR A 148 5.87 -11.29 6.08
C THR A 148 5.56 -11.90 4.72
N LEU A 149 6.45 -12.75 4.21
CA LEU A 149 6.28 -13.45 2.94
C LEU A 149 6.04 -14.94 3.19
N TYR A 150 5.16 -15.54 2.41
CA TYR A 150 4.92 -16.99 2.40
C TYR A 150 4.60 -17.44 0.97
N LEU A 151 5.00 -18.65 0.59
CA LEU A 151 4.66 -19.21 -0.72
C LEU A 151 3.22 -19.74 -0.73
N ILE A 152 2.51 -19.48 -1.83
CA ILE A 152 1.18 -20.01 -2.11
C ILE A 152 1.36 -21.10 -3.17
N GLU A 153 1.53 -22.35 -2.72
CA GLU A 153 1.76 -23.48 -3.63
C GLU A 153 0.61 -23.70 -4.61
N GLU A 154 -0.64 -23.49 -4.17
CA GLU A 154 -1.84 -23.68 -5.00
C GLU A 154 -1.91 -22.74 -6.22
N GLU A 155 -1.23 -21.59 -6.16
CA GLU A 155 -1.16 -20.63 -7.27
C GLU A 155 0.18 -20.68 -8.01
N SER A 156 1.09 -21.56 -7.57
CA SER A 156 2.43 -21.73 -8.13
C SER A 156 2.47 -22.87 -9.15
N VAL A 157 3.44 -22.84 -10.06
CA VAL A 157 3.63 -23.88 -11.08
C VAL A 157 4.10 -25.21 -10.50
N GLY A 158 4.77 -25.17 -9.35
CA GLY A 158 5.38 -26.33 -8.70
C GLY A 158 5.67 -26.05 -7.22
N PRO A 159 6.18 -27.06 -6.49
CA PRO A 159 6.51 -26.93 -5.07
C PRO A 159 7.75 -26.05 -4.86
N GLU A 160 7.93 -25.56 -3.63
CA GLU A 160 9.10 -24.75 -3.27
C GLU A 160 10.44 -25.49 -3.34
N THR A 161 10.39 -26.82 -3.44
CA THR A 161 11.55 -27.72 -3.55
C THR A 161 12.13 -27.79 -4.96
N ASP A 162 11.48 -27.21 -5.97
CA ASP A 162 11.94 -27.24 -7.36
C ASP A 162 13.34 -26.63 -7.50
N LEU A 163 14.22 -27.33 -8.20
CA LEU A 163 15.63 -26.97 -8.33
C LEU A 163 15.85 -26.04 -9.52
N ILE A 164 16.51 -24.91 -9.25
CA ILE A 164 16.90 -23.93 -10.25
C ILE A 164 18.43 -23.88 -10.34
N THR A 165 18.94 -24.03 -11.56
CA THR A 165 20.37 -23.81 -11.87
C THR A 165 20.57 -22.34 -12.20
N THR A 166 21.28 -21.61 -11.36
CA THR A 166 21.49 -20.15 -11.49
C THR A 166 22.90 -19.74 -11.07
N LEU A 167 23.19 -18.45 -11.18
CA LEU A 167 24.46 -17.85 -10.79
C LEU A 167 24.62 -17.83 -9.27
N ASN A 168 25.84 -18.10 -8.80
CA ASN A 168 26.22 -17.93 -7.40
C ASN A 168 26.44 -16.44 -7.09
N VAL A 169 25.38 -15.77 -6.65
CA VAL A 169 25.39 -14.33 -6.40
C VAL A 169 26.39 -13.92 -5.31
N PRO A 170 26.52 -14.62 -4.16
CA PRO A 170 27.58 -14.35 -3.18
C PRO A 170 28.99 -14.38 -3.78
N MET A 171 29.33 -15.45 -4.51
CA MET A 171 30.66 -15.60 -5.13
C MET A 171 30.95 -14.51 -6.17
N ILE A 172 29.99 -14.24 -7.06
CA ILE A 172 30.15 -13.20 -8.10
C ILE A 172 30.25 -11.81 -7.46
N SER A 173 29.52 -11.56 -6.38
CA SER A 173 29.56 -10.29 -5.65
C SER A 173 30.91 -10.10 -4.94
N ALA A 174 31.46 -11.17 -4.35
CA ALA A 174 32.81 -11.17 -3.79
C ALA A 174 33.88 -10.89 -4.87
N ALA A 175 33.79 -11.57 -6.02
CA ALA A 175 34.68 -11.35 -7.16
C ALA A 175 34.56 -9.92 -7.73
N ALA A 176 33.34 -9.39 -7.83
CA ALA A 176 33.09 -8.03 -8.29
C ALA A 176 33.68 -6.97 -7.35
N LYS A 177 33.68 -7.21 -6.04
CA LYS A 177 34.25 -6.29 -5.04
C LYS A 177 35.76 -6.14 -5.19
N VAL A 178 36.47 -7.20 -5.58
CA VAL A 178 37.95 -7.18 -5.73
C VAL A 178 38.42 -6.91 -7.16
N ARG A 179 37.50 -6.66 -8.11
CA ARG A 179 37.83 -6.59 -9.55
C ARG A 179 38.80 -5.48 -9.94
N TYR A 180 38.87 -4.42 -9.14
CA TYR A 180 39.77 -3.27 -9.35
C TYR A 180 40.87 -3.18 -8.27
N GLU A 181 40.97 -4.18 -7.41
CA GLU A 181 42.03 -4.26 -6.41
C GLU A 181 43.33 -4.79 -7.03
N LYS A 182 44.43 -4.68 -6.28
CA LYS A 182 45.75 -5.19 -6.70
C LYS A 182 45.70 -6.68 -7.02
N ASP A 183 46.54 -7.12 -7.95
CA ASP A 183 46.58 -8.53 -8.38
C ASP A 183 46.80 -9.52 -7.23
N THR A 184 47.60 -9.17 -6.22
CA THR A 184 47.77 -10.00 -5.01
C THR A 184 46.44 -10.24 -4.28
N MET A 185 45.58 -9.22 -4.16
CA MET A 185 44.27 -9.35 -3.53
C MET A 185 43.33 -10.20 -4.39
N ARG A 186 43.39 -10.04 -5.71
CA ARG A 186 42.61 -10.85 -6.66
C ARG A 186 43.01 -12.33 -6.59
N GLN A 187 44.30 -12.63 -6.60
CA GLN A 187 44.84 -14.00 -6.48
C GLN A 187 44.50 -14.62 -5.12
N THR A 188 44.66 -13.86 -4.04
CA THR A 188 44.31 -14.33 -2.68
C THR A 188 42.81 -14.66 -2.59
N THR A 189 41.96 -13.79 -3.14
CA THR A 189 40.51 -14.03 -3.17
C THR A 189 40.16 -15.24 -4.05
N SER A 190 40.83 -15.40 -5.20
CA SER A 190 40.63 -16.57 -6.07
C SER A 190 40.99 -17.87 -5.36
N GLY A 191 42.13 -17.93 -4.66
CA GLY A 191 42.52 -19.11 -3.90
C GLY A 191 41.58 -19.40 -2.74
N LEU A 192 41.07 -18.36 -2.07
CA LEU A 192 40.07 -18.53 -1.01
C LEU A 192 38.75 -19.10 -1.56
N LEU A 193 38.27 -18.63 -2.70
CA LEU A 193 37.05 -19.14 -3.33
C LEU A 193 37.21 -20.62 -3.74
N GLU A 194 38.39 -21.00 -4.22
CA GLU A 194 38.71 -22.40 -4.55
C GLU A 194 38.74 -23.29 -3.30
N VAL A 195 39.36 -22.83 -2.21
CA VAL A 195 39.40 -23.55 -0.92
C VAL A 195 38.00 -23.70 -0.30
N LEU A 196 37.12 -22.72 -0.50
CA LEU A 196 35.73 -22.76 -0.03
C LEU A 196 34.80 -23.55 -0.98
N GLU A 197 35.32 -24.11 -2.07
CA GLU A 197 34.56 -24.84 -3.09
C GLU A 197 33.41 -24.00 -3.68
N GLU A 198 33.65 -22.70 -3.85
CA GLU A 198 32.66 -21.75 -4.36
C GLU A 198 32.72 -21.65 -5.89
N TYR A 199 31.71 -22.21 -6.55
CA TYR A 199 31.60 -22.21 -8.01
C TYR A 199 30.70 -21.07 -8.53
N PRO A 200 30.89 -20.57 -9.77
CA PRO A 200 30.08 -19.49 -10.34
C PRO A 200 28.61 -19.84 -10.59
N ILE A 201 28.27 -21.13 -10.64
CA ILE A 201 26.92 -21.65 -10.88
C ILE A 201 26.55 -22.56 -9.72
N ILE A 202 25.34 -22.41 -9.21
CA ILE A 202 24.77 -23.20 -8.12
C ILE A 202 23.43 -23.79 -8.55
N VAL A 203 23.07 -24.91 -7.92
CA VAL A 203 21.75 -25.52 -8.03
C VAL A 203 21.11 -25.45 -6.66
N ARG A 204 19.98 -24.74 -6.55
CA ARG A 204 19.27 -24.52 -5.29
C ARG A 204 17.77 -24.62 -5.48
N SER A 205 17.06 -24.99 -4.43
CA SER A 205 15.60 -24.98 -4.43
C SER A 205 15.08 -23.54 -4.50
N VAL A 206 13.83 -23.36 -4.97
CA VAL A 206 13.15 -22.07 -4.93
C VAL A 206 13.07 -21.53 -3.51
N HIS A 207 12.77 -22.38 -2.52
CA HIS A 207 12.75 -22.01 -1.11
C HIS A 207 14.09 -21.39 -0.66
N GLU A 208 15.20 -22.07 -0.94
CA GLU A 208 16.54 -21.60 -0.59
C GLU A 208 16.89 -20.28 -1.28
N LEU A 209 16.55 -20.12 -2.57
CA LEU A 209 16.83 -18.89 -3.31
C LEU A 209 16.02 -17.71 -2.78
N VAL A 210 14.78 -17.92 -2.37
CA VAL A 210 13.87 -16.86 -1.88
C VAL A 210 14.15 -16.53 -0.41
N PHE A 211 14.06 -17.53 0.47
CA PHE A 211 14.08 -17.37 1.93
C PHE A 211 15.46 -17.53 2.55
N GLY A 212 16.38 -18.14 1.82
CA GLY A 212 17.80 -18.14 2.13
C GLY A 212 18.40 -19.53 2.36
N TYR A 213 19.69 -19.64 2.08
CA TYR A 213 20.53 -20.80 2.37
C TYR A 213 21.83 -20.37 3.07
N PRO A 214 22.42 -21.23 3.92
CA PRO A 214 23.70 -20.93 4.56
C PRO A 214 24.82 -20.90 3.51
N ASP A 215 25.57 -19.80 3.48
CA ASP A 215 26.62 -19.55 2.50
C ASP A 215 27.98 -19.30 3.21
N PRO A 216 29.05 -20.05 2.88
CA PRO A 216 30.37 -19.88 3.48
C PRO A 216 30.92 -18.45 3.38
N LEU A 217 30.71 -17.77 2.25
CA LEU A 217 31.20 -16.42 2.02
C LEU A 217 30.45 -15.39 2.86
N VAL A 218 29.13 -15.55 3.01
CA VAL A 218 28.34 -14.68 3.90
C VAL A 218 28.77 -14.83 5.36
N LYS A 219 29.02 -16.06 5.82
CA LYS A 219 29.54 -16.32 7.17
C LYS A 219 30.93 -15.71 7.37
N LEU A 220 31.81 -15.83 6.39
CA LEU A 220 33.14 -15.24 6.46
C LEU A 220 33.07 -13.71 6.48
N ALA A 221 32.23 -13.10 5.64
CA ALA A 221 32.04 -11.66 5.57
C ALA A 221 31.58 -11.09 6.93
N LYS A 222 30.70 -11.79 7.64
CA LYS A 222 30.26 -11.41 8.99
C LYS A 222 31.43 -11.31 9.99
N ASN A 223 32.41 -12.21 9.89
CA ASN A 223 33.54 -12.29 10.82
C ASN A 223 34.73 -11.38 10.45
N VAL A 224 34.90 -11.10 9.15
CA VAL A 224 36.07 -10.37 8.64
C VAL A 224 35.79 -8.87 8.50
N GLN A 225 34.54 -8.48 8.26
CA GLN A 225 34.23 -7.08 7.94
C GLN A 225 34.08 -6.23 9.22
N PRO A 226 34.61 -4.98 9.25
CA PRO A 226 34.56 -4.14 10.43
C PRO A 226 33.12 -3.86 10.91
N PRO A 227 32.94 -3.58 12.22
CA PRO A 227 31.64 -3.24 12.78
C PRO A 227 31.03 -2.03 12.05
N GLY A 228 29.82 -2.21 11.52
CA GLY A 228 29.11 -1.23 10.69
C GLY A 228 29.06 -1.57 9.20
N GLN A 229 29.88 -2.52 8.73
CA GLN A 229 29.81 -3.06 7.36
C GLN A 229 29.57 -4.58 7.32
N SER A 230 29.49 -5.25 8.48
CA SER A 230 29.15 -6.66 8.55
C SER A 230 27.70 -6.89 8.17
N LEU A 231 27.45 -7.99 7.46
CA LEU A 231 26.10 -8.41 7.13
C LEU A 231 25.41 -8.89 8.43
N PRO A 232 24.19 -8.43 8.74
CA PRO A 232 23.46 -8.87 9.93
C PRO A 232 22.87 -10.29 9.76
N TYR A 233 23.15 -10.97 8.64
CA TYR A 233 22.60 -12.28 8.29
C TYR A 233 23.74 -13.27 8.01
N GLU A 234 23.47 -14.56 8.23
CA GLU A 234 24.42 -15.67 7.99
C GLU A 234 24.04 -16.53 6.77
N SER A 235 23.02 -16.10 6.04
CA SER A 235 22.44 -16.82 4.92
C SER A 235 22.21 -15.86 3.77
N PHE A 236 22.29 -16.37 2.54
CA PHE A 236 21.97 -15.64 1.33
C PHE A 236 20.62 -16.08 0.78
N GLY A 237 19.78 -15.13 0.40
CA GLY A 237 18.56 -15.33 -0.38
C GLY A 237 18.04 -13.98 -0.85
N TYR A 238 17.26 -13.96 -1.93
CA TYR A 238 16.85 -12.71 -2.58
C TYR A 238 15.98 -11.81 -1.70
N PHE A 239 15.21 -12.40 -0.78
CA PHE A 239 14.34 -11.67 0.15
C PHE A 239 14.85 -11.69 1.60
N VAL A 240 16.05 -12.21 1.85
CA VAL A 240 16.65 -12.23 3.19
C VAL A 240 16.90 -10.81 3.69
N GLY A 241 16.41 -10.51 4.89
CA GLY A 241 16.59 -9.22 5.54
C GLY A 241 15.59 -8.12 5.23
N SER A 242 14.71 -8.35 4.24
CA SER A 242 13.58 -7.49 3.93
C SER A 242 12.30 -7.89 4.68
N VAL A 243 12.35 -8.96 5.50
CA VAL A 243 11.16 -9.71 5.94
C VAL A 243 11.32 -10.27 7.37
N SER A 244 10.20 -10.39 8.09
CA SER A 244 10.00 -11.32 9.21
C SER A 244 9.49 -12.66 8.65
N VAL A 245 10.33 -13.70 8.57
CA VAL A 245 9.94 -14.96 7.92
C VAL A 245 9.04 -15.79 8.85
N VAL A 246 7.92 -16.30 8.35
CA VAL A 246 7.13 -17.33 9.04
C VAL A 246 7.14 -18.57 8.13
N VAL A 247 8.05 -19.50 8.42
CA VAL A 247 8.05 -20.80 7.75
C VAL A 247 6.92 -21.63 8.35
N VAL A 248 5.89 -21.92 7.56
CA VAL A 248 4.82 -22.86 7.94
C VAL A 248 5.19 -24.26 7.46
N LEU A 249 6.30 -24.77 7.98
CA LEU A 249 6.61 -26.20 7.99
C LEU A 249 6.98 -26.52 9.42
N SER A 250 6.10 -27.22 10.12
CA SER A 250 6.36 -27.87 11.41
C SER A 250 7.23 -27.07 12.40
N VAL A 251 6.60 -26.13 13.14
CA VAL A 251 7.15 -25.54 14.38
C VAL A 251 8.63 -25.13 14.28
N SER A 252 8.92 -24.07 13.52
CA SER A 252 10.14 -23.26 13.70
C SER A 252 9.89 -21.84 13.19
N VAL A 253 9.43 -21.00 14.10
CA VAL A 253 9.14 -19.58 13.87
C VAL A 253 10.47 -18.82 13.74
N LEU A 254 10.93 -18.53 12.52
CA LEU A 254 12.03 -17.59 12.27
C LEU A 254 11.53 -16.13 12.31
N LYS A 255 11.02 -15.71 13.47
CA LYS A 255 10.59 -14.32 13.70
C LYS A 255 11.81 -13.40 13.76
N THR A 256 12.31 -12.94 12.62
CA THR A 256 13.28 -11.84 12.53
C THR A 256 12.55 -10.50 12.70
N PRO A 257 12.83 -9.70 13.74
CA PRO A 257 12.18 -8.41 13.95
C PRO A 257 12.92 -7.31 13.18
N SER A 258 13.05 -7.43 11.86
CA SER A 258 13.63 -6.35 11.05
C SER A 258 12.52 -5.50 10.44
N ALA A 259 11.80 -4.76 11.30
CA ALA A 259 11.04 -3.63 10.78
C ALA A 259 12.07 -2.62 10.24
N GLY A 260 11.94 -2.24 8.97
CA GLY A 260 12.91 -1.35 8.31
C GLY A 260 13.13 -0.02 9.05
N PRO A 261 14.09 0.81 8.61
CA PRO A 261 14.27 2.14 9.20
C PRO A 261 12.95 2.91 9.21
N PRO A 262 12.68 3.74 10.24
CA PRO A 262 11.44 4.47 10.33
C PRO A 262 11.29 5.44 9.15
N MET A 263 10.12 5.35 8.51
CA MET A 263 9.67 6.27 7.47
C MET A 263 8.93 7.42 8.13
N LEU A 264 9.24 8.67 7.76
CA LEU A 264 8.44 9.83 8.13
C LEU A 264 7.51 10.17 6.97
N ILE A 265 6.23 10.30 7.25
CA ILE A 265 5.17 10.44 6.26
C ILE A 265 4.40 11.72 6.54
N ASN A 266 4.00 12.43 5.50
CA ASN A 266 3.12 13.59 5.64
C ASN A 266 1.67 13.13 5.92
N THR A 267 1.03 13.64 6.97
CA THR A 267 -0.35 13.25 7.29
C THR A 267 -1.40 13.93 6.41
N GLY A 268 -1.04 15.04 5.75
CA GLY A 268 -1.98 15.86 5.00
C GLY A 268 -2.92 16.70 5.87
N GLN A 269 -2.71 16.74 7.20
CA GLN A 269 -3.52 17.56 8.12
C GLN A 269 -3.11 19.03 8.15
N SER A 270 -1.85 19.35 7.89
CA SER A 270 -1.37 20.73 7.79
C SER A 270 -1.45 21.23 6.35
N ASP A 271 -1.73 22.53 6.17
CA ASP A 271 -1.74 23.22 4.88
C ASP A 271 -0.34 23.20 4.23
N PHE A 272 -0.01 22.08 3.59
CA PHE A 272 1.08 22.05 2.65
C PHE A 272 0.57 22.66 1.35
N PRO A 273 1.31 23.64 0.78
CA PRO A 273 0.97 24.14 -0.54
C PRO A 273 0.91 22.97 -1.52
N GLN A 274 0.07 23.08 -2.55
CA GLN A 274 -0.35 21.98 -3.42
C GLN A 274 0.84 21.21 -4.02
N ASP A 275 1.96 21.92 -4.26
CA ASP A 275 3.25 21.41 -4.70
C ASP A 275 3.97 20.46 -3.72
N ARG A 276 3.69 20.57 -2.41
CA ARG A 276 4.31 19.78 -1.34
C ARG A 276 3.44 18.63 -0.84
N ARG A 277 2.16 18.55 -1.24
CA ARG A 277 1.29 17.40 -0.92
C ARG A 277 1.79 16.09 -1.57
N HIS A 278 2.54 16.20 -2.65
CA HIS A 278 3.19 15.06 -3.33
C HIS A 278 4.46 14.56 -2.62
N ARG A 279 4.96 15.27 -1.60
CA ARG A 279 6.13 14.87 -0.81
C ARG A 279 5.65 14.15 0.44
N ALA A 280 5.13 12.94 0.23
CA ALA A 280 4.52 12.16 1.27
C ALA A 280 5.55 11.45 2.14
N VAL A 281 6.79 11.23 1.70
CA VAL A 281 7.76 10.41 2.43
C VAL A 281 9.13 11.09 2.56
N ARG A 282 9.64 11.17 3.80
CA ARG A 282 11.03 11.50 4.13
C ARG A 282 11.60 10.40 5.03
N TRP A 283 12.79 9.91 4.72
CA TRP A 283 13.45 8.93 5.60
C TRP A 283 14.34 9.64 6.61
N LEU A 284 14.18 9.32 7.90
CA LEU A 284 14.95 9.93 9.00
C LEU A 284 16.47 9.72 8.85
N ALA A 285 16.89 8.69 8.13
CA ALA A 285 18.30 8.35 7.93
C ALA A 285 18.95 8.98 6.69
N ALA A 286 18.20 9.68 5.82
CA ALA A 286 18.75 10.25 4.59
C ALA A 286 19.08 11.74 4.78
N ALA A 287 20.36 12.08 4.85
CA ALA A 287 20.83 13.45 4.74
C ALA A 287 20.38 14.07 3.40
N ALA A 288 20.17 15.39 3.37
CA ALA A 288 19.84 16.08 2.13
C ALA A 288 20.95 15.80 1.09
N PRO A 289 20.60 15.33 -0.12
CA PRO A 289 21.61 14.98 -1.11
C PRO A 289 22.39 16.23 -1.54
N SER A 290 23.71 16.21 -1.39
CA SER A 290 24.62 17.28 -1.81
C SER A 290 25.46 16.84 -3.03
N GLY A 291 25.79 17.78 -3.91
CA GLY A 291 26.68 17.54 -5.07
C GLY A 291 25.98 17.48 -6.44
N THR A 292 26.75 17.15 -7.48
CA THR A 292 26.35 17.19 -8.90
C THR A 292 25.26 16.18 -9.29
N ARG A 293 24.96 15.20 -8.44
CA ARG A 293 23.85 14.24 -8.58
C ARG A 293 22.73 14.45 -7.56
N ALA A 294 22.61 15.65 -7.00
CA ALA A 294 21.62 15.95 -5.97
C ALA A 294 20.18 15.58 -6.38
N SER A 295 19.80 15.79 -7.65
CA SER A 295 18.49 15.44 -8.19
C SER A 295 18.21 13.94 -8.25
N ALA A 296 19.22 13.11 -8.53
CA ALA A 296 19.09 11.65 -8.61
C ALA A 296 18.97 11.00 -7.21
N ASN A 297 19.52 11.66 -6.19
CA ASN A 297 19.48 11.21 -4.81
C ASN A 297 18.30 11.83 -4.02
N MET A 298 17.41 12.55 -4.69
CA MET A 298 16.18 13.05 -4.06
C MET A 298 15.23 11.89 -3.75
N ILE A 299 14.53 12.03 -2.64
CA ILE A 299 13.44 11.15 -2.23
C ILE A 299 12.15 11.98 -2.33
N ASN A 300 11.46 11.85 -3.45
CA ASN A 300 10.15 12.47 -3.67
C ASN A 300 9.07 11.40 -3.74
N GLY A 301 7.82 11.82 -3.49
CA GLY A 301 6.67 10.96 -3.69
C GLY A 301 6.17 10.25 -2.43
N SER A 302 5.34 9.24 -2.67
CA SER A 302 4.89 8.27 -1.67
C SER A 302 5.65 6.95 -1.79
N ASP A 303 5.29 5.99 -0.96
CA ASP A 303 5.77 4.60 -1.03
C ASP A 303 4.94 3.74 -2.01
N GLY A 304 4.01 4.35 -2.75
CA GLY A 304 3.18 3.69 -3.76
C GLY A 304 1.90 3.06 -3.22
N THR A 305 1.66 3.15 -1.91
CA THR A 305 0.42 2.64 -1.31
C THR A 305 -0.73 3.62 -1.37
N VAL A 306 -0.42 4.92 -1.26
CA VAL A 306 -1.40 6.00 -1.23
C VAL A 306 -0.85 7.17 -2.04
N TYR A 307 -1.76 7.88 -2.72
CA TYR A 307 -1.46 9.05 -3.53
C TYR A 307 -2.29 10.25 -3.06
N PRO A 308 -1.80 11.49 -3.24
CA PRO A 308 -2.55 12.68 -2.85
C PRO A 308 -3.85 12.81 -3.68
N PRO A 309 -4.92 13.37 -3.09
CA PRO A 309 -6.16 13.63 -3.81
C PRO A 309 -6.03 14.71 -4.89
N GLY A 310 -6.98 14.70 -5.83
CA GLY A 310 -7.12 15.75 -6.84
C GLY A 310 -6.11 15.66 -7.98
N ALA A 311 -5.50 14.49 -8.18
CA ALA A 311 -4.62 14.26 -9.32
C ALA A 311 -5.43 14.15 -10.63
N ASN A 312 -4.85 14.68 -11.70
CA ASN A 312 -5.39 14.63 -13.06
C ASN A 312 -4.40 13.90 -14.00
N GLU A 313 -4.80 13.65 -15.26
CA GLU A 313 -3.96 12.96 -16.26
C GLU A 313 -2.62 13.67 -16.55
N SER A 314 -2.53 14.97 -16.26
CA SER A 314 -1.29 15.75 -16.40
C SER A 314 -0.40 15.74 -15.15
N THR A 315 -0.89 15.20 -14.03
CA THR A 315 -0.19 15.20 -12.74
C THR A 315 0.85 14.09 -12.73
N ILE A 316 2.12 14.47 -12.62
CA ILE A 316 3.21 13.50 -12.42
C ILE A 316 3.23 13.10 -10.95
N VAL A 317 3.04 11.81 -10.70
CA VAL A 317 3.13 11.23 -9.38
C VAL A 317 4.48 10.58 -9.20
N TYR A 318 5.15 10.95 -8.11
CA TYR A 318 6.42 10.36 -7.72
C TYR A 318 6.21 9.21 -6.74
N LEU A 319 7.02 8.17 -6.90
CA LEU A 319 7.11 6.99 -6.07
C LEU A 319 8.58 6.80 -5.69
N PHE A 320 8.86 6.58 -4.41
CA PHE A 320 10.16 6.09 -3.97
C PHE A 320 10.08 4.59 -3.69
N ALA A 321 10.69 3.78 -4.56
CA ALA A 321 10.77 2.33 -4.39
C ALA A 321 12.04 1.97 -3.62
N ARG A 322 11.89 1.59 -2.35
CA ARG A 322 13.02 1.21 -1.48
C ARG A 322 13.86 0.09 -2.08
N ASP A 323 13.22 -0.89 -2.72
CA ASP A 323 13.88 -2.08 -3.25
C ASP A 323 14.75 -1.78 -4.49
N ILE A 324 14.47 -0.68 -5.20
CA ILE A 324 15.23 -0.19 -6.37
C ILE A 324 16.19 0.96 -5.97
N CYS A 325 16.13 1.41 -4.71
CA CYS A 325 16.96 2.49 -4.16
C CYS A 325 16.85 3.83 -4.92
N THR A 326 15.72 4.08 -5.60
CA THR A 326 15.54 5.31 -6.40
C THR A 326 14.06 5.72 -6.49
N GLN A 327 13.85 6.95 -6.99
CA GLN A 327 12.52 7.50 -7.25
C GLN A 327 12.15 7.38 -8.73
N HIS A 328 10.87 7.16 -8.99
CA HIS A 328 10.28 7.17 -10.32
C HIS A 328 9.09 8.11 -10.36
N GLY A 329 8.91 8.82 -11.47
CA GLY A 329 7.75 9.67 -11.72
C GLY A 329 7.02 9.17 -12.96
N ALA A 330 5.70 9.02 -12.86
CA ALA A 330 4.85 8.68 -14.00
C ALA A 330 3.57 9.54 -13.98
N PRO A 331 3.00 9.86 -15.15
CA PRO A 331 1.64 10.40 -15.21
C PRO A 331 0.65 9.34 -14.71
N LEU A 332 -0.40 9.80 -14.02
CA LEU A 332 -1.53 8.95 -13.62
C LEU A 332 -2.46 8.66 -14.79
#